data_AF-A0A521FS38-F1
#
_entry.id   AF-A0A521FS38-F1
#
_cell.length_a   1.000
_cell.length_b   1.000
_cell.length_c   1.000
_cell.angle_alpha   90.00
_cell.angle_beta   90.00
_cell.angle_gamma   90.00
#
_symmetry.space_group_name_H-M   'P 1'
#
loop_
_entity.id
_entity.type
_entity.pdbx_description
1 polymer ?
#
loop_
_entity_poly.entity_id
_entity_poly.type
_entity_poly.pdbx_seq_one_letter_code
_entity_poly.pdbx_strand_id
1 'polypeptide(L)'
;MVSIGMSDDADILSDDPAVLKAMIAALQAENARMSATLQAHGQLVQALRLRIARLQKQAFGKSSEKIEREIAQLELALEDLLVAAAEQQGAPIENVEPATTDAPVAEATPRRGPRV
;
A
#
# COMPACT_ATOMS: atom_id res chain seq x y z
N MET A 1 -12.74 17.29 -30.69
CA MET A 1 -11.53 17.97 -30.20
C MET A 1 -11.76 18.21 -28.71
N VAL A 2 -11.33 17.27 -27.86
CA VAL A 2 -11.57 17.37 -26.41
C VAL A 2 -10.40 18.16 -25.84
N SER A 3 -10.66 19.42 -25.49
CA SER A 3 -9.71 20.26 -24.77
C SER A 3 -9.61 19.70 -23.35
N ILE A 4 -8.51 19.01 -23.06
CA ILE A 4 -8.14 18.66 -21.68
C ILE A 4 -8.00 20.00 -20.93
N GLY A 5 -8.82 20.20 -19.91
CA GLY A 5 -8.71 21.32 -18.99
C GLY A 5 -7.43 21.19 -18.18
N MET A 6 -6.33 21.72 -18.71
CA MET A 6 -5.08 21.98 -18.00
C MET A 6 -5.07 23.38 -17.35
N SER A 7 -6.14 24.15 -17.50
CA SER A 7 -6.18 25.55 -17.07
C SER A 7 -6.55 25.75 -15.61
N ASP A 8 -7.40 24.91 -15.03
CA ASP A 8 -8.01 25.24 -13.73
C ASP A 8 -7.07 25.03 -12.53
N ASP A 9 -6.08 24.13 -12.64
CA ASP A 9 -5.07 23.90 -11.59
C ASP A 9 -3.86 24.85 -11.70
N ALA A 10 -3.57 25.36 -12.90
CA ALA A 10 -2.46 26.27 -13.14
C ALA A 10 -2.70 27.63 -12.48
N ASP A 11 -3.96 28.07 -12.40
CA ASP A 11 -4.38 29.31 -11.75
C ASP A 11 -4.17 29.32 -10.21
N ILE A 12 -3.86 28.16 -9.60
CA ILE A 12 -3.61 28.01 -8.16
C ILE A 12 -2.11 28.27 -7.82
N LEU A 13 -1.22 28.17 -8.80
CA LEU A 13 0.22 28.26 -8.62
C LEU A 13 0.74 29.66 -8.97
N SER A 14 1.70 30.15 -8.19
CA SER A 14 2.38 31.42 -8.48
C SER A 14 3.31 31.27 -9.68
N ASP A 15 3.31 32.25 -10.60
CA ASP A 15 4.26 32.32 -11.73
C ASP A 15 5.69 32.69 -11.28
N ASP A 16 5.89 33.09 -10.03
CA ASP A 16 7.22 33.42 -9.50
C ASP A 16 8.06 32.14 -9.28
N PRO A 17 9.17 31.93 -10.03
CA PRO A 17 10.01 30.75 -9.88
C PRO A 17 10.65 30.63 -8.50
N ALA A 18 10.84 31.73 -7.76
CA ALA A 18 11.35 31.69 -6.39
C ALA A 18 10.32 31.07 -5.44
N VAL A 19 9.05 31.46 -5.57
CA VAL A 19 7.94 30.93 -4.76
C VAL A 19 7.73 29.44 -5.06
N LEU A 20 7.76 29.05 -6.34
CA LEU A 20 7.62 27.64 -6.73
C LEU A 20 8.76 26.77 -6.18
N LYS A 21 10.01 27.23 -6.24
CA LYS A 21 11.15 26.50 -5.66
C LYS A 21 11.03 26.34 -4.15
N ALA A 22 10.56 27.39 -3.45
CA ALA A 22 10.33 27.32 -2.01
C ALA A 22 9.23 26.30 -1.67
N MET A 23 8.13 26.28 -2.44
CA MET A 23 7.05 25.30 -2.29
C MET A 23 7.54 23.87 -2.54
N ILE A 24 8.31 23.65 -3.61
CA ILE A 24 8.89 22.32 -3.91
C ILE A 24 9.80 21.87 -2.77
N ALA A 25 10.67 22.75 -2.24
CA ALA A 25 11.54 22.41 -1.13
C ALA A 25 10.74 22.05 0.14
N ALA A 26 9.65 22.77 0.43
CA ALA A 26 8.76 22.45 1.54
C ALA A 26 8.07 21.08 1.34
N LEU A 27 7.53 20.80 0.16
CA LEU A 27 6.91 19.52 -0.18
C LEU A 27 7.91 18.36 -0.15
N GLN A 28 9.15 18.59 -0.57
CA GLN A 28 10.22 17.57 -0.47
C GLN A 28 10.56 17.27 0.99
N ALA A 29 10.63 18.29 1.85
CA ALA A 29 10.87 18.11 3.28
C ALA A 29 9.71 17.34 3.95
N GLU A 30 8.47 17.65 3.58
CA GLU A 30 7.28 16.93 4.06
C GLU A 30 7.28 15.48 3.58
N ASN A 31 7.52 15.23 2.29
CA ASN A 31 7.65 13.87 1.75
C ASN A 31 8.76 13.06 2.42
N ALA A 32 9.91 13.68 2.71
CA ALA A 32 10.99 13.02 3.44
C ALA A 32 10.55 12.62 4.85
N ARG A 33 9.81 13.49 5.55
CA ARG A 33 9.25 13.21 6.88
C ARG A 33 8.23 12.06 6.83
N MET A 34 7.31 12.08 5.86
CA MET A 34 6.33 11.01 5.68
C MET A 34 7.03 9.67 5.36
N SER A 35 8.01 9.70 4.46
CA SER A 35 8.79 8.51 4.08
C SER A 35 9.55 7.91 5.27
N ALA A 36 10.16 8.75 6.11
CA ALA A 36 10.84 8.31 7.32
C ALA A 36 9.87 7.63 8.31
N THR A 37 8.65 8.16 8.43
CA THR A 37 7.59 7.58 9.26
C THR A 37 7.18 6.20 8.74
N LEU A 38 6.91 6.08 7.44
CA LEU A 38 6.59 4.80 6.79
C LEU A 38 7.71 3.75 6.98
N GLN A 39 8.98 4.17 6.86
CA GLN A 39 10.11 3.30 7.11
C GLN A 39 10.17 2.82 8.56
N ALA A 40 9.93 3.70 9.54
CA ALA A 40 9.90 3.34 10.95
C ALA A 40 8.77 2.32 11.25
N HIS A 41 7.57 2.53 10.71
CA HIS A 41 6.48 1.56 10.80
C HIS A 41 6.86 0.21 10.18
N GLY A 42 7.47 0.22 8.99
CA GLY A 42 7.95 -0.99 8.31
C GLY A 42 8.99 -1.77 9.14
N GLN A 43 9.88 -1.07 9.85
CA GLN A 43 10.85 -1.69 10.76
C GLN A 43 10.19 -2.34 11.98
N LEU A 44 9.18 -1.68 12.58
CA LEU A 44 8.43 -2.23 13.70
C LEU A 44 7.69 -3.52 13.31
N VAL A 45 7.03 -3.51 12.14
CA VAL A 45 6.36 -4.70 11.58
C VAL A 45 7.34 -5.86 11.41
N GLN A 46 8.52 -5.60 10.84
CA GLN A 46 9.55 -6.63 10.67
C GLN A 46 10.08 -7.17 12.01
N ALA A 47 10.29 -6.29 12.99
CA ALA A 47 10.75 -6.67 14.32
C ALA A 47 9.72 -7.58 15.03
N LEU A 48 8.43 -7.25 14.95
CA LEU A 48 7.34 -8.07 15.50
C LEU A 48 7.29 -9.44 14.83
N ARG A 49 7.29 -9.50 13.49
CA ARG A 49 7.29 -10.76 12.74
C ARG A 49 8.47 -11.66 13.12
N LEU A 50 9.67 -11.08 13.24
CA LEU A 50 10.87 -11.83 13.64
C LEU A 50 10.74 -12.36 15.07
N ARG A 51 10.21 -11.57 16.01
CA ARG A 51 10.00 -11.99 17.39
C ARG A 51 8.97 -13.12 17.47
N ILE A 52 7.83 -12.98 16.80
CA ILE A 52 6.79 -14.02 16.72
C ILE A 52 7.40 -15.33 16.18
N ALA A 53 8.13 -15.27 15.07
CA ALA A 53 8.76 -16.45 14.48
C ALA A 53 9.78 -17.12 15.42
N ARG A 54 10.47 -16.34 16.27
CA ARG A 54 11.37 -16.89 17.29
C ARG A 54 10.60 -17.57 18.43
N LEU A 55 9.54 -16.95 18.93
CA LEU A 55 8.71 -17.50 20.00
C LEU A 55 7.97 -18.76 19.53
N GLN A 56 7.45 -18.77 18.30
CA GLN A 56 6.81 -19.94 17.70
C GLN A 56 7.76 -21.15 17.64
N LYS A 57 9.07 -20.92 17.42
CA LYS A 57 10.10 -21.99 17.49
C LYS A 57 10.39 -22.48 18.91
N GLN A 58 10.01 -21.73 19.94
CA GLN A 58 10.22 -22.08 21.35
C GLN A 58 8.96 -22.65 22.01
N ALA A 59 7.80 -22.50 21.37
CA ALA A 59 6.51 -22.93 21.89
C ALA A 59 6.31 -24.45 21.74
N PHE A 60 6.90 -25.23 22.65
CA PHE A 60 6.65 -26.68 22.74
C PHE A 60 6.42 -27.15 24.19
N GLY A 61 5.42 -28.01 24.37
CA GLY A 61 5.18 -28.74 25.61
C GLY A 61 4.35 -27.99 26.66
N LYS A 62 4.18 -28.56 27.85
CA LYS A 62 3.29 -28.02 28.89
C LYS A 62 3.67 -26.62 29.42
N SER A 63 4.91 -26.18 29.18
CA SER A 63 5.39 -24.83 29.51
C SER A 63 5.17 -23.80 28.40
N SER A 64 4.67 -24.18 27.22
CA SER A 64 4.46 -23.27 26.08
C SER A 64 3.24 -22.38 26.21
N GLU A 65 2.28 -22.69 27.09
CA GLU A 65 1.03 -21.93 27.20
C GLU A 65 1.26 -20.42 27.39
N LYS A 66 2.28 -20.04 28.18
CA LYS A 66 2.64 -18.64 28.36
C LYS A 66 3.23 -18.01 27.09
N ILE A 67 4.05 -18.75 26.35
CA ILE A 67 4.66 -18.33 25.09
C ILE A 67 3.58 -18.17 24.01
N GLU A 68 2.61 -19.08 23.96
CA GLU A 68 1.48 -19.02 23.03
C GLU A 68 0.59 -17.79 23.29
N ARG A 69 0.33 -17.45 24.55
CA ARG A 69 -0.36 -16.21 24.90
C ARG A 69 0.40 -14.96 24.46
N GLU A 70 1.73 -14.96 24.63
CA GLU A 70 2.58 -13.86 24.17
C GLU A 70 2.57 -13.74 22.64
N ILE A 71 2.63 -14.86 21.92
CA ILE A 71 2.51 -14.89 20.46
C ILE A 71 1.19 -14.27 20.03
N ALA A 72 0.06 -14.69 20.61
CA ALA A 72 -1.26 -14.16 20.27
C ALA A 72 -1.36 -12.64 20.50
N GLN A 73 -0.76 -12.12 21.58
CA GLN A 73 -0.72 -10.68 21.84
C GLN A 73 0.12 -9.92 20.81
N LEU A 74 1.25 -10.49 20.40
CA LEU A 74 2.11 -9.88 19.38
C LEU A 74 1.49 -9.95 17.99
N GLU A 75 0.74 -11.01 17.68
CA GLU A 75 -0.04 -11.14 16.45
C GLU A 75 -1.17 -10.11 16.40
N LEU A 76 -1.91 -9.93 17.48
CA LEU A 76 -2.92 -8.87 17.59
C LEU A 76 -2.32 -7.47 17.38
N ALA A 77 -1.20 -7.17 18.05
CA ALA A 77 -0.52 -5.88 17.88
C ALA A 77 0.01 -5.68 16.44
N LEU A 78 0.41 -6.76 15.77
CA LEU A 78 0.82 -6.71 14.36
C LEU A 78 -0.39 -6.43 13.45
N GLU A 79 -1.53 -7.05 13.70
CA GLU A 79 -2.77 -6.81 12.95
C GLU A 79 -3.24 -5.36 13.10
N ASP A 80 -3.26 -4.82 14.31
CA ASP A 80 -3.63 -3.41 14.57
C ASP A 80 -2.74 -2.44 13.77
N LEU A 81 -1.43 -2.70 13.72
CA LEU A 81 -0.49 -1.89 12.93
C LEU A 81 -0.74 -1.99 11.43
N LEU A 82 -1.10 -3.18 10.93
CA LEU A 82 -1.40 -3.38 9.50
C LEU A 82 -2.74 -2.74 9.11
N VAL A 83 -3.75 -2.79 9.98
CA VAL A 83 -5.03 -2.11 9.77
C VAL A 83 -4.84 -0.61 9.76
N ALA A 84 -4.12 -0.04 10.74
CA ALA A 84 -3.82 1.39 10.77
C ALA A 84 -3.06 1.85 9.50
N ALA A 85 -2.13 1.03 9.01
CA ALA A 85 -1.42 1.31 7.76
C ALA A 85 -2.35 1.26 6.53
N ALA A 86 -3.28 0.29 6.49
CA ALA A 86 -4.25 0.17 5.41
C ALA A 86 -5.26 1.33 5.41
N GLU A 87 -5.71 1.79 6.58
CA GLU A 87 -6.59 2.96 6.71
C GLU A 87 -5.91 4.25 6.22
N GLN A 88 -4.61 4.42 6.49
CA GLN A 88 -3.83 5.55 5.97
C GLN A 88 -3.65 5.50 4.44
N GLN A 89 -3.63 4.31 3.85
CA GLN A 89 -3.54 4.10 2.39
C GLN A 89 -4.90 4.15 1.69
N GLY A 90 -5.99 3.87 2.42
CA GLY A 90 -7.35 3.75 1.92
C GLY A 90 -8.10 5.08 1.75
N ALA A 91 -7.46 6.23 1.94
CA ALA A 91 -8.01 7.49 1.42
C ALA A 91 -8.23 7.31 -0.09
N PRO A 92 -9.46 7.49 -0.61
CA PRO A 92 -9.73 7.26 -2.02
C PRO A 92 -8.82 8.16 -2.85
N ILE A 93 -7.78 7.56 -3.42
CA ILE A 93 -7.32 8.00 -4.73
C ILE A 93 -8.54 7.69 -5.60
N GLU A 94 -9.24 8.71 -6.09
CA GLU A 94 -10.12 8.57 -7.25
C GLU A 94 -9.24 8.09 -8.41
N ASN A 95 -8.92 6.79 -8.39
CA ASN A 95 -8.47 6.06 -9.54
C ASN A 95 -9.71 5.98 -10.42
N VAL A 96 -9.71 6.83 -11.44
CA VAL A 96 -10.51 6.62 -12.63
C VAL A 96 -10.25 5.17 -13.07
N GLU A 97 -11.25 4.31 -12.89
CA GLU A 97 -11.25 2.99 -13.46
C GLU A 97 -11.02 3.12 -14.97
N PRO A 98 -10.11 2.33 -15.59
CA PRO A 98 -10.16 2.16 -17.02
C PRO A 98 -11.48 1.45 -17.35
N ALA A 99 -12.45 2.23 -17.80
CA ALA A 99 -13.73 1.75 -18.26
C ALA A 99 -13.53 0.58 -19.25
N THR A 100 -13.97 -0.59 -18.81
CA THR A 100 -14.24 -1.75 -19.65
C THR A 100 -15.08 -1.31 -20.85
N THR A 101 -14.57 -1.54 -22.06
CA THR A 101 -15.41 -1.59 -23.27
C THR A 101 -15.49 -3.05 -23.72
N ASP A 102 -16.58 -3.70 -23.32
CA ASP A 102 -17.22 -4.82 -24.04
C ASP A 102 -18.07 -4.15 -25.17
N ALA A 103 -18.25 -4.57 -26.42
CA ALA A 103 -18.22 -5.84 -27.16
C ALA A 103 -18.28 -5.49 -28.70
N PRO A 104 -18.64 -6.34 -29.71
CA PRO A 104 -18.78 -7.80 -29.78
C PRO A 104 -18.20 -8.52 -31.05
N VAL A 105 -17.99 -9.85 -30.90
CA VAL A 105 -18.26 -10.98 -31.83
C VAL A 105 -17.52 -11.10 -33.19
N ALA A 106 -16.70 -12.16 -33.30
CA ALA A 106 -16.87 -13.19 -34.36
C ALA A 106 -16.30 -14.55 -33.90
N GLU A 107 -17.21 -15.51 -33.86
CA GLU A 107 -17.11 -16.91 -33.44
C GLU A 107 -16.43 -17.76 -34.53
N ALA A 108 -15.53 -18.68 -34.15
CA ALA A 108 -15.36 -19.97 -34.84
C ALA A 108 -14.63 -20.98 -33.93
N THR A 109 -15.41 -21.91 -33.40
CA THR A 109 -15.11 -23.03 -32.50
C THR A 109 -14.12 -24.10 -33.04
N PRO A 110 -13.67 -25.05 -32.20
CA PRO A 110 -12.38 -25.73 -32.29
C PRO A 110 -12.44 -27.09 -33.01
N ARG A 111 -11.27 -27.60 -33.44
CA ARG A 111 -11.11 -29.03 -33.79
C ARG A 111 -10.12 -29.72 -32.84
N ARG A 112 -10.65 -30.67 -32.06
CA ARG A 112 -9.91 -31.63 -31.24
C ARG A 112 -9.40 -32.81 -32.07
N GLY A 113 -8.16 -33.24 -31.78
CA GLY A 113 -7.66 -34.63 -31.85
C GLY A 113 -6.72 -34.97 -33.03
N PRO A 114 -5.91 -36.05 -32.96
CA PRO A 114 -5.70 -37.01 -31.87
C PRO A 114 -4.25 -37.11 -31.36
N ARG A 115 -4.14 -37.85 -30.25
CA ARG A 115 -2.94 -38.30 -29.55
C ARG A 115 -2.24 -39.41 -30.35
N VAL A 116 -0.93 -39.32 -30.55
CA VAL A 116 0.01 -40.44 -30.75
C VAL A 116 1.29 -40.09 -30.02
#